data_AF-A0A2K3QM94-F1
#
_entry.id   AF-A0A2K3QM94-F1
#
_cell.length_a   1.000
_cell.length_b   1.000
_cell.length_c   1.000
_cell.angle_alpha   90.00
_cell.angle_beta   90.00
_cell.angle_gamma   90.00
#
_symmetry.space_group_name_H-M   'P 1'
#
loop_
_entity.id
_entity.type
_entity.pdbx_description
1 polymer ?
#
loop_
_entity_poly.entity_id
_entity_poly.type
_entity_poly.pdbx_seq_one_letter_code
_entity_poly.pdbx_strand_id
1 'polypeptide(L)'
;MTSSSHFVQLAKTLPPPLQRFFARWPPAALLPAAGAKPTPHQEQRPNPFRFYKHPVTGKWQDPVFSQRRQAQLVQMAREHGVEELLPETTKATEYQLAHRVEHGLRVKGTGVGQRVKGHIHERHMIAKYDGGEETGHAGDAQSHQGLEEGREEELDQVSEISYTTSSNGGMWRSRQVLTESFTLTLMAAPLLSHEDRAPESATHYEVLGVTPSILDCSTHDPSTLIKRAYRRALLRNHPDKAASTTKEPNPSSSASPRESVYTVDQISQAFTVLSSPTQRIAYDASLRLSHSLPGSGGGATTFQTGVENLDLDELPFDGTEERWYRSCRCGNDRGYLFGEADLMEVGDEGVLVVGCRDCSLWLRVHFAVIDDDEPQEAASEQQRQGLSDSHPP
;
A
#
# COMPACT_ATOMS: atom_id res chain seq x y z
N MET A 1 13.93 -43.00 7.10
CA MET A 1 12.52 -43.44 7.05
C MET A 1 11.79 -42.76 8.19
N THR A 2 10.92 -41.80 7.88
CA THR A 2 10.16 -41.06 8.89
C THR A 2 9.21 -42.03 9.60
N SER A 3 9.35 -42.17 10.91
CA SER A 3 8.55 -43.11 11.72
C SER A 3 7.09 -42.62 11.83
N SER A 4 6.12 -43.53 11.93
CA SER A 4 4.71 -43.20 12.20
C SER A 4 4.55 -42.33 13.45
N SER A 5 5.39 -42.55 14.46
CA SER A 5 5.44 -41.74 15.68
C SER A 5 5.75 -40.26 15.41
N HIS A 6 6.63 -39.97 14.45
CA HIS A 6 7.01 -38.62 14.06
C HIS A 6 5.84 -37.87 13.42
N PHE A 7 5.06 -38.54 12.55
CA PHE A 7 3.84 -37.94 11.98
C PHE A 7 2.78 -37.65 13.04
N VAL A 8 2.65 -38.51 14.05
CA VAL A 8 1.75 -38.26 15.20
C VAL A 8 2.23 -37.06 16.02
N GLN A 9 3.55 -36.89 16.21
CA GLN A 9 4.11 -35.72 16.88
C GLN A 9 3.84 -34.44 16.07
N LEU A 10 4.03 -34.46 14.76
CA LEU A 10 3.73 -33.34 13.87
C LEU A 10 2.24 -32.98 13.87
N ALA A 11 1.35 -33.98 13.86
CA ALA A 11 -0.09 -33.74 13.99
C ALA A 11 -0.45 -33.07 15.32
N LYS A 12 0.26 -33.41 16.40
CA LYS A 12 0.08 -32.79 17.73
C LYS A 12 0.63 -31.36 17.83
N THR A 13 1.54 -30.94 16.94
CA THR A 13 2.02 -29.55 16.89
C THR A 13 1.06 -28.59 16.19
N LEU A 14 -0.01 -29.10 15.57
CA LEU A 14 -1.03 -28.25 14.93
C LEU A 14 -1.75 -27.34 15.94
N PRO A 15 -2.22 -26.15 15.54
CA PRO A 15 -2.98 -25.26 16.39
C PRO A 15 -4.23 -25.94 17.00
N PRO A 16 -4.55 -25.70 18.29
CA PRO A 16 -5.72 -26.31 18.93
C PRO A 16 -7.05 -26.11 18.19
N PRO A 17 -7.32 -24.97 17.53
CA PRO A 17 -8.53 -24.81 16.71
C PRO A 17 -8.62 -25.80 15.55
N LEU A 18 -7.51 -26.07 14.87
CA LEU A 18 -7.45 -27.04 13.77
C LEU A 18 -7.59 -28.47 14.27
N GLN A 19 -6.94 -28.82 15.39
CA GLN A 19 -7.09 -30.14 15.99
C GLN A 19 -8.55 -30.43 16.38
N ARG A 20 -9.23 -29.46 17.01
CA ARG A 20 -10.65 -29.57 17.35
C ARG A 20 -11.54 -29.68 16.11
N PHE A 21 -11.18 -28.99 15.03
CA PHE A 21 -11.89 -29.08 13.76
C PHE A 21 -11.79 -30.48 13.18
N PHE A 22 -10.57 -31.02 13.01
CA PHE A 22 -10.35 -32.35 12.45
C PHE A 22 -10.90 -33.47 13.34
N ALA A 23 -10.94 -33.29 14.66
CA ALA A 23 -11.59 -34.24 15.56
C ALA A 23 -13.11 -34.32 15.36
N ARG A 24 -13.76 -33.20 14.97
CA ARG A 24 -15.21 -33.12 14.74
C ARG A 24 -15.60 -33.40 13.29
N TRP A 25 -14.78 -32.99 12.33
CA TRP A 25 -14.99 -33.18 10.89
C TRP A 25 -13.73 -33.77 10.26
N PRO A 26 -13.46 -35.07 10.48
CA PRO A 26 -12.31 -35.74 9.87
C PRO A 26 -12.53 -35.87 8.36
N PRO A 27 -11.59 -35.42 7.51
CA PRO A 27 -11.65 -35.64 6.06
C PRO A 27 -11.44 -37.11 5.72
N ALA A 28 -11.94 -37.52 4.56
CA ALA A 28 -11.84 -38.90 4.08
C ALA A 28 -10.37 -39.39 3.97
N ALA A 29 -9.44 -38.48 3.69
CA ALA A 29 -8.01 -38.79 3.58
C ALA A 29 -7.37 -39.29 4.89
N LEU A 30 -7.93 -38.93 6.06
CA LEU A 30 -7.40 -39.33 7.36
C LEU A 30 -8.05 -40.60 7.93
N LEU A 31 -9.14 -41.08 7.31
CA LEU A 31 -9.89 -42.23 7.80
C LEU A 31 -9.26 -43.53 7.28
N PRO A 32 -9.11 -44.57 8.13
CA PRO A 32 -8.59 -45.86 7.69
C PRO A 32 -9.57 -46.48 6.69
N ALA A 33 -9.14 -46.59 5.43
CA ALA A 33 -9.78 -47.28 4.31
C ALA A 33 -11.32 -47.25 4.27
N ALA A 34 -11.89 -46.28 3.52
CA ALA A 34 -13.21 -46.26 2.86
C ALA A 34 -14.49 -46.70 3.62
N GLY A 35 -14.45 -46.98 4.93
CA GLY A 35 -15.58 -47.56 5.68
C GLY A 35 -15.86 -46.92 7.04
N ALA A 36 -15.18 -45.83 7.38
CA ALA A 36 -15.42 -45.14 8.65
C ALA A 36 -16.77 -44.41 8.63
N LYS A 37 -17.59 -44.64 9.67
CA LYS A 37 -18.88 -43.98 9.83
C LYS A 37 -18.68 -42.47 9.99
N PRO A 38 -19.57 -41.64 9.42
CA PRO A 38 -19.50 -40.21 9.63
C PRO A 38 -19.61 -39.90 11.13
N THR A 39 -18.94 -38.85 11.56
CA THR A 39 -19.13 -38.34 12.92
C THR A 39 -20.54 -37.78 13.09
N PRO A 40 -21.09 -37.71 14.32
CA PRO A 40 -22.41 -37.11 14.55
C PRO A 40 -22.53 -35.68 14.00
N HIS A 41 -21.42 -34.93 13.98
CA HIS A 41 -21.36 -33.58 13.41
C HIS A 41 -21.46 -33.59 11.89
N GLN A 42 -20.85 -34.57 11.21
CA GLN A 42 -20.94 -34.75 9.75
C GLN A 42 -22.32 -35.24 9.32
N GLU A 43 -22.98 -36.09 10.11
CA GLU A 43 -24.34 -36.55 9.84
C GLU A 43 -25.35 -35.40 9.89
N GLN A 44 -25.25 -34.56 10.92
CA GLN A 44 -26.10 -33.38 11.04
C GLN A 44 -25.77 -32.33 9.97
N ARG A 45 -24.47 -32.14 9.71
CA ARG A 45 -23.97 -31.11 8.78
C ARG A 45 -22.79 -31.65 7.96
N PRO A 46 -23.06 -32.13 6.73
CA PRO A 46 -22.03 -32.69 5.86
C PRO A 46 -20.88 -31.72 5.55
N ASN A 47 -21.21 -30.44 5.29
CA ASN A 47 -20.21 -29.37 5.12
C ASN A 47 -20.44 -28.27 6.17
N PRO A 48 -19.47 -28.03 7.08
CA PRO A 48 -19.62 -27.05 8.16
C PRO A 48 -19.45 -25.60 7.70
N PHE A 49 -18.98 -25.36 6.47
CA PHE A 49 -18.67 -24.05 5.91
C PHE A 49 -19.75 -23.48 4.99
N ARG A 50 -20.69 -24.31 4.54
CA ARG A 50 -21.79 -23.88 3.67
C ARG A 50 -23.10 -23.71 4.43
N PHE A 51 -23.96 -22.87 3.87
CA PHE A 51 -25.35 -22.76 4.30
C PHE A 51 -26.02 -24.12 4.11
N TYR A 52 -26.85 -24.52 5.07
CA TYR A 52 -27.53 -25.80 5.05
C TYR A 52 -29.03 -25.58 5.11
N LYS A 53 -29.77 -26.17 4.17
CA LYS A 53 -31.24 -26.13 4.19
C LYS A 53 -31.75 -27.34 4.95
N HIS A 54 -32.42 -27.10 6.08
CA HIS A 54 -32.93 -28.19 6.91
C HIS A 54 -34.10 -28.89 6.20
N PRO A 55 -34.10 -30.23 6.06
CA PRO A 55 -35.07 -30.94 5.21
C PRO A 55 -36.50 -30.83 5.72
N VAL A 56 -36.72 -30.81 7.03
CA VAL A 56 -38.07 -30.76 7.62
C VAL A 56 -38.65 -29.35 7.67
N THR A 57 -37.81 -28.35 7.95
CA THR A 57 -38.29 -26.97 8.19
C THR A 57 -38.14 -26.09 6.96
N GLY A 58 -37.37 -26.50 5.95
CA GLY A 58 -37.09 -25.74 4.74
C GLY A 58 -36.27 -24.46 4.94
N LYS A 59 -35.92 -24.12 6.19
CA LYS A 59 -35.18 -22.92 6.53
C LYS A 59 -33.69 -23.10 6.23
N TRP A 60 -33.08 -22.07 5.69
CA TRP A 60 -31.63 -21.98 5.55
C TRP A 60 -31.02 -21.67 6.91
N GLN A 61 -30.05 -22.47 7.30
CA GLN A 61 -29.24 -22.27 8.49
C GLN A 61 -27.87 -21.76 8.09
N ASP A 62 -27.35 -20.82 8.88
CA ASP A 62 -26.02 -20.27 8.71
C ASP A 62 -24.96 -21.37 8.82
N PRO A 63 -23.79 -21.21 8.16
CA PRO A 63 -22.65 -22.08 8.34
C PRO A 63 -22.25 -22.21 9.82
N VAL A 64 -21.80 -23.40 10.23
CA VAL A 64 -21.30 -23.62 11.61
C VAL A 64 -20.15 -22.68 11.92
N PHE A 65 -19.28 -22.45 10.93
CA PHE A 65 -18.21 -21.47 10.99
C PHE A 65 -18.54 -20.28 10.08
N SER A 66 -18.60 -19.08 10.66
CA SER A 66 -18.77 -17.83 9.91
C SER A 66 -17.59 -17.59 8.96
N GLN A 67 -17.76 -16.77 7.91
CA GLN A 67 -16.71 -16.51 6.92
C GLN A 67 -15.39 -16.04 7.55
N ARG A 68 -15.44 -15.26 8.64
CA ARG A 68 -14.25 -14.87 9.43
C ARG A 68 -13.54 -16.09 10.03
N ARG A 69 -14.28 -17.00 10.67
CA ARG A 69 -13.72 -18.22 11.26
C ARG A 69 -13.21 -19.18 10.20
N GLN A 70 -13.87 -19.25 9.05
CA GLN A 70 -13.38 -20.01 7.89
C GLN A 70 -12.02 -19.46 7.42
N ALA A 71 -11.90 -18.14 7.25
CA ALA A 71 -10.63 -17.52 6.87
C ALA A 71 -9.51 -17.77 7.89
N GLN A 72 -9.82 -17.72 9.19
CA GLN A 72 -8.86 -18.05 10.25
C GLN A 72 -8.39 -19.51 10.18
N LEU A 73 -9.32 -20.46 9.97
CA LEU A 73 -8.98 -21.87 9.81
C LEU A 73 -8.12 -22.11 8.56
N VAL A 74 -8.49 -21.51 7.42
CA VAL A 74 -7.71 -21.60 6.18
C VAL A 74 -6.32 -20.99 6.34
N GLN A 75 -6.22 -19.84 7.01
CA GLN A 75 -4.93 -19.20 7.28
C GLN A 75 -4.01 -20.11 8.10
N MET A 76 -4.50 -20.63 9.24
CA MET A 76 -3.73 -21.57 10.06
C MET A 76 -3.39 -22.84 9.27
N ALA A 77 -4.33 -23.35 8.46
CA ALA A 77 -4.10 -24.56 7.69
C ALA A 77 -3.02 -24.37 6.62
N ARG A 78 -2.99 -23.21 5.97
CA ARG A 78 -1.96 -22.82 5.01
C ARG A 78 -0.58 -22.71 5.65
N GLU A 79 -0.49 -22.08 6.82
CA GLU A 79 0.76 -21.96 7.60
C GLU A 79 1.33 -23.33 7.98
N HIS A 80 0.47 -24.33 8.20
CA HIS A 80 0.84 -25.70 8.56
C HIS A 80 0.79 -26.71 7.41
N GLY A 81 0.52 -26.28 6.17
CA GLY A 81 0.46 -27.16 5.00
C GLY A 81 -0.66 -28.20 5.01
N VAL A 82 -1.75 -27.95 5.73
CA VAL A 82 -2.93 -28.84 5.85
C VAL A 82 -4.19 -28.26 5.21
N GLU A 83 -4.04 -27.32 4.28
CA GLU A 83 -5.16 -26.64 3.60
C GLU A 83 -6.03 -27.61 2.79
N GLU A 84 -5.42 -28.57 2.09
CA GLU A 84 -6.10 -29.58 1.28
C GLU A 84 -7.00 -30.52 2.10
N LEU A 85 -6.73 -30.65 3.41
CA LEU A 85 -7.52 -31.47 4.31
C LEU A 85 -8.82 -30.77 4.77
N LEU A 86 -8.98 -29.47 4.51
CA LEU A 86 -10.21 -28.76 4.83
C LEU A 86 -11.28 -28.99 3.75
N PRO A 87 -12.57 -29.00 4.12
CA PRO A 87 -13.65 -28.95 3.15
C PRO A 87 -13.56 -27.71 2.24
N GLU A 88 -14.08 -27.82 1.01
CA GLU A 88 -14.12 -26.72 0.05
C GLU A 88 -14.74 -25.44 0.64
N THR A 89 -14.01 -24.32 0.55
CA THR A 89 -14.48 -22.98 0.95
C THR A 89 -14.22 -21.93 -0.11
N THR A 90 -15.01 -20.86 -0.09
CA THR A 90 -14.74 -19.65 -0.89
C THR A 90 -13.50 -18.88 -0.41
N LYS A 91 -12.97 -19.25 0.76
CA LYS A 91 -11.77 -18.64 1.36
C LYS A 91 -10.50 -19.45 1.11
N ALA A 92 -10.59 -20.66 0.57
CA ALA A 92 -9.43 -21.46 0.19
C ALA A 92 -8.60 -20.77 -0.89
N THR A 93 -7.29 -20.89 -0.80
CA THR A 93 -6.29 -20.32 -1.71
C THR A 93 -6.52 -20.83 -3.12
N GLU A 94 -6.68 -22.14 -3.30
CA GLU A 94 -6.93 -22.76 -4.61
C GLU A 94 -8.22 -22.24 -5.25
N TYR A 95 -9.30 -22.19 -4.47
CA TYR A 95 -10.58 -21.68 -4.95
C TYR A 95 -10.49 -20.21 -5.36
N GLN A 96 -9.85 -19.36 -4.56
CA GLN A 96 -9.72 -17.94 -4.87
C GLN A 96 -8.86 -17.70 -6.13
N LEU A 97 -7.81 -18.49 -6.32
CA LEU A 97 -6.96 -18.42 -7.51
C LEU A 97 -7.73 -18.90 -8.74
N ALA A 98 -8.36 -20.07 -8.68
CA ALA A 98 -9.17 -20.62 -9.76
C ALA A 98 -10.29 -19.65 -10.17
N HIS A 99 -11.02 -19.12 -9.19
CA HIS A 99 -12.09 -18.15 -9.44
C HIS A 99 -11.57 -16.86 -10.07
N ARG A 100 -10.40 -16.36 -9.64
CA ARG A 100 -9.78 -15.15 -10.24
C ARG A 100 -9.29 -15.39 -11.66
N VAL A 101 -8.73 -16.56 -11.94
CA VAL A 101 -8.25 -16.94 -13.28
C VAL A 101 -9.42 -17.13 -14.23
N GLU A 102 -10.47 -17.84 -13.80
CA GLU A 102 -11.66 -18.12 -14.62
C GLU A 102 -12.48 -16.85 -14.89
N HIS A 103 -12.75 -16.06 -13.86
CA HIS A 103 -13.69 -14.94 -13.97
C HIS A 103 -13.02 -13.58 -14.22
N GLY A 104 -11.71 -13.46 -13.99
CA GLY A 104 -10.98 -12.20 -14.11
C GLY A 104 -11.48 -11.09 -13.17
N LEU A 105 -11.04 -9.85 -13.44
CA LEU A 105 -11.57 -8.67 -12.76
C LEU A 105 -12.94 -8.32 -13.33
N ARG A 106 -13.94 -8.17 -12.46
CA ARG A 106 -15.34 -7.91 -12.85
C ARG A 106 -15.90 -6.62 -12.27
N VAL A 107 -15.02 -5.70 -11.89
CA VAL A 107 -15.42 -4.36 -11.41
C VAL A 107 -15.97 -3.55 -12.58
N LYS A 108 -17.00 -2.73 -12.33
CA LYS A 108 -17.60 -1.90 -13.39
C LYS A 108 -16.56 -0.92 -13.94
N GLY A 109 -16.48 -0.81 -15.27
CA GLY A 109 -15.53 0.08 -15.97
C GLY A 109 -14.22 -0.60 -16.33
N THR A 110 -13.50 -1.16 -15.35
CA THR A 110 -12.17 -1.77 -15.54
C THR A 110 -12.18 -3.30 -15.65
N GLY A 111 -13.33 -3.93 -15.42
CA GLY A 111 -13.49 -5.37 -15.54
C GLY A 111 -13.41 -5.86 -16.99
N VAL A 112 -13.09 -7.13 -17.17
CA VAL A 112 -13.00 -7.77 -18.49
C VAL A 112 -14.34 -7.61 -19.22
N GLY A 113 -14.30 -7.05 -20.43
CA GLY A 113 -15.49 -6.78 -21.24
C GLY A 113 -16.33 -5.58 -20.79
N GLN A 114 -15.89 -4.81 -19.79
CA GLN A 114 -16.51 -3.54 -19.40
C GLN A 114 -15.79 -2.36 -20.06
N ARG A 115 -16.50 -1.23 -20.17
CA ARG A 115 -15.94 0.03 -20.66
C ARG A 115 -16.12 1.12 -19.61
N VAL A 116 -15.08 1.93 -19.42
CA VAL A 116 -15.12 3.10 -18.53
C VAL A 116 -16.10 4.13 -19.09
N LYS A 117 -16.90 4.73 -18.21
CA LYS A 117 -17.94 5.71 -18.59
C LYS A 117 -17.34 7.04 -19.12
N GLY A 118 -16.10 7.33 -18.80
CA GLY A 118 -15.45 8.64 -19.01
C GLY A 118 -15.96 9.70 -18.04
N HIS A 119 -15.21 10.77 -17.86
CA HIS A 119 -15.67 11.95 -17.13
C HIS A 119 -16.64 12.79 -17.98
N ILE A 120 -17.40 13.71 -17.35
CA ILE A 120 -18.40 14.52 -18.06
C ILE A 120 -17.74 15.39 -19.15
N HIS A 121 -16.59 16.00 -18.87
CA HIS A 121 -15.89 16.86 -19.82
C HIS A 121 -15.35 16.08 -21.02
N GLU A 122 -14.82 14.87 -20.81
CA GLU A 122 -14.32 14.00 -21.90
C GLU A 122 -15.43 13.62 -22.87
N ARG A 123 -16.63 13.34 -22.35
CA ARG A 123 -17.78 12.97 -23.18
C ARG A 123 -18.34 14.13 -24.01
N HIS A 124 -18.24 15.38 -23.52
CA HIS A 124 -18.78 16.55 -24.19
C HIS A 124 -17.73 17.33 -24.99
N MET A 125 -16.44 16.99 -24.91
CA MET A 125 -15.39 17.68 -25.68
C MET A 125 -15.66 17.63 -27.18
N ILE A 126 -15.99 16.46 -27.72
CA ILE A 126 -16.25 16.28 -29.16
C ILE A 126 -17.42 17.17 -29.61
N ALA A 127 -18.55 17.11 -28.90
CA ALA A 127 -19.71 17.95 -29.19
C ALA A 127 -19.41 19.46 -29.09
N LYS A 128 -18.50 19.87 -28.20
CA LYS A 128 -18.09 21.27 -28.05
C LYS A 128 -17.22 21.74 -29.22
N TYR A 129 -16.32 20.89 -29.74
CA TYR A 129 -15.47 21.25 -30.87
C TYR A 129 -16.24 21.19 -32.21
N ASP A 130 -17.11 20.20 -32.41
CA ASP A 130 -17.94 20.08 -33.61
C ASP A 130 -18.95 21.23 -33.72
N GLY A 131 -19.53 21.68 -32.59
CA GLY A 131 -20.40 22.87 -32.56
C GLY A 131 -19.66 24.21 -32.80
N GLY A 132 -18.33 24.22 -32.64
CA GLY A 132 -17.48 25.37 -32.97
C GLY A 132 -17.18 25.50 -34.47
N GLU A 133 -17.13 24.38 -35.20
CA GLU A 133 -16.91 24.38 -36.66
C GLU A 133 -18.18 24.84 -37.41
N GLU A 134 -19.37 24.46 -36.96
CA GLU A 134 -20.64 24.92 -37.55
C GLU A 134 -20.88 26.43 -37.33
N THR A 135 -20.49 26.96 -36.17
CA THR A 135 -20.60 28.39 -35.87
C THR A 135 -19.54 29.23 -36.58
N GLY A 136 -18.35 28.66 -36.83
CA GLY A 136 -17.32 29.27 -37.68
C GLY A 136 -17.78 29.44 -39.14
N HIS A 137 -18.47 28.46 -39.72
CA HIS A 137 -19.01 28.56 -41.09
C HIS A 137 -20.24 29.48 -41.21
N ALA A 138 -21.02 29.67 -40.15
CA ALA A 138 -22.13 30.63 -40.14
C ALA A 138 -21.68 32.09 -39.93
N GLY A 139 -20.55 32.32 -39.26
CA GLY A 139 -20.02 33.66 -38.99
C GLY A 139 -19.52 34.41 -40.23
N ASP A 140 -19.04 33.70 -41.25
CA ASP A 140 -18.60 34.31 -42.53
C ASP A 140 -19.76 34.66 -43.47
N ALA A 141 -20.96 34.11 -43.25
CA ALA A 141 -22.16 34.45 -44.02
C ALA A 141 -22.90 35.70 -43.48
N GLN A 142 -22.68 36.08 -42.22
CA GLN A 142 -23.38 37.21 -41.58
C GLN A 142 -22.66 38.55 -41.73
N SER A 143 -21.40 38.58 -42.12
CA SER A 143 -20.59 39.79 -42.26
C SER A 143 -20.73 40.49 -43.63
N HIS A 144 -21.51 39.94 -44.58
CA HIS A 144 -21.71 40.52 -45.93
C HIS A 144 -23.17 40.93 -46.27
N GLN A 145 -24.08 40.96 -45.30
CA GLN A 145 -25.49 41.38 -45.53
C GLN A 145 -25.75 42.88 -45.28
N GLY A 146 -24.70 43.72 -45.26
CA GLY A 146 -24.79 45.13 -44.83
C GLY A 146 -24.73 46.20 -45.92
N LEU A 147 -24.34 45.89 -47.17
CA LEU A 147 -24.19 46.91 -48.22
C LEU A 147 -24.40 46.29 -49.60
N GLU A 148 -25.55 46.58 -50.21
CA GLU A 148 -25.72 47.06 -51.61
C GLU A 148 -27.12 46.73 -52.11
N GLU A 149 -27.95 47.78 -52.12
CA GLU A 149 -29.25 47.86 -52.78
C GLU A 149 -29.04 48.48 -54.16
N GLY A 150 -29.43 47.76 -55.22
CA GLY A 150 -29.83 48.33 -56.51
C GLY A 150 -28.88 48.14 -57.71
N ARG A 151 -29.23 47.23 -58.62
CA ARG A 151 -29.57 47.53 -60.03
C ARG A 151 -29.97 46.24 -60.79
N GLU A 152 -30.90 46.44 -61.71
CA GLU A 152 -31.76 45.49 -62.42
C GLU A 152 -31.09 44.59 -63.48
N GLU A 153 -31.82 43.50 -63.76
CA GLU A 153 -32.04 42.75 -65.03
C GLU A 153 -30.87 42.40 -65.96
N GLU A 154 -30.77 41.12 -66.36
CA GLU A 154 -31.07 40.63 -67.73
C GLU A 154 -30.61 39.16 -67.98
N LEU A 155 -31.60 38.32 -68.32
CA LEU A 155 -31.64 37.12 -69.19
C LEU A 155 -30.65 35.92 -69.08
N ASP A 156 -31.28 34.79 -68.72
CA ASP A 156 -31.54 33.59 -69.54
C ASP A 156 -30.42 32.61 -69.95
N GLN A 157 -30.82 31.33 -69.91
CA GLN A 157 -30.42 30.21 -70.79
C GLN A 157 -29.51 29.07 -70.26
N VAL A 158 -30.21 28.00 -69.80
CA VAL A 158 -30.16 26.59 -70.28
C VAL A 158 -29.09 25.59 -69.81
N SER A 159 -29.63 24.39 -69.56
CA SER A 159 -29.07 23.01 -69.51
C SER A 159 -28.40 22.60 -68.20
N GLU A 160 -29.03 21.77 -67.36
CA GLU A 160 -29.37 20.35 -67.57
C GLU A 160 -28.14 19.52 -67.94
N ILE A 161 -27.44 18.97 -66.94
CA ILE A 161 -26.93 17.60 -67.02
C ILE A 161 -27.17 16.92 -65.67
N SER A 162 -27.73 15.74 -65.82
CA SER A 162 -28.35 14.87 -64.86
C SER A 162 -27.56 13.56 -64.76
N TYR A 163 -27.89 12.79 -63.72
CA TYR A 163 -27.57 11.37 -63.52
C TYR A 163 -26.08 11.06 -63.18
N THR A 164 -25.67 10.03 -62.44
CA THR A 164 -26.29 8.77 -62.00
C THR A 164 -25.63 8.27 -60.71
N THR A 165 -26.42 7.47 -60.02
CA THR A 165 -26.12 6.42 -59.05
C THR A 165 -24.86 5.56 -59.29
N SER A 166 -24.20 5.14 -58.20
CA SER A 166 -23.69 3.77 -57.97
C SER A 166 -23.13 3.68 -56.55
N SER A 167 -23.74 2.93 -55.62
CA SER A 167 -23.90 1.47 -55.56
C SER A 167 -22.64 0.75 -55.06
N ASN A 168 -22.83 0.10 -53.91
CA ASN A 168 -22.08 -1.00 -53.30
C ASN A 168 -20.70 -0.67 -52.71
N GLY A 169 -20.38 -1.02 -51.47
CA GLY A 169 -20.94 -2.06 -50.61
C GLY A 169 -19.93 -3.19 -50.45
N GLY A 170 -19.30 -3.25 -49.26
CA GLY A 170 -18.74 -4.44 -48.64
C GLY A 170 -17.50 -5.09 -49.26
N MET A 171 -16.47 -5.35 -48.44
CA MET A 171 -16.22 -6.70 -47.90
C MET A 171 -14.78 -6.81 -47.38
N TRP A 172 -14.69 -7.16 -46.09
CA TRP A 172 -13.68 -7.93 -45.38
C TRP A 172 -12.53 -8.55 -46.18
N ARG A 173 -11.30 -8.39 -45.67
CA ARG A 173 -10.26 -9.43 -45.73
C ARG A 173 -9.38 -9.44 -44.48
N SER A 174 -9.33 -10.63 -43.87
CA SER A 174 -8.39 -11.06 -42.84
C SER A 174 -7.08 -11.60 -43.42
N ARG A 175 -6.11 -11.78 -42.49
CA ARG A 175 -4.96 -12.71 -42.43
C ARG A 175 -3.59 -12.21 -42.90
N GLN A 176 -2.66 -12.11 -41.95
CA GLN A 176 -1.56 -13.06 -41.66
C GLN A 176 -0.72 -12.46 -40.51
N VAL A 177 -0.74 -13.00 -39.28
CA VAL A 177 0.11 -14.08 -38.74
C VAL A 177 1.58 -13.96 -39.14
N LEU A 178 2.40 -13.40 -38.25
CA LEU A 178 3.82 -13.73 -38.10
C LEU A 178 4.14 -13.81 -36.61
N THR A 179 4.53 -15.02 -36.23
CA THR A 179 5.03 -15.47 -34.95
C THR A 179 6.49 -15.04 -34.81
N GLU A 180 6.85 -14.35 -33.73
CA GLU A 180 8.23 -14.30 -33.26
C GLU A 180 8.30 -14.75 -31.80
N SER A 181 9.00 -15.86 -31.63
CA SER A 181 9.27 -16.54 -30.38
C SER A 181 10.43 -15.85 -29.69
N PHE A 182 10.18 -15.17 -28.57
CA PHE A 182 11.25 -14.74 -27.67
C PHE A 182 11.28 -15.67 -26.45
N THR A 183 12.15 -16.67 -26.52
CA THR A 183 12.55 -17.49 -25.38
C THR A 183 13.51 -16.69 -24.51
N LEU A 184 13.07 -16.26 -23.32
CA LEU A 184 13.98 -15.77 -22.29
C LEU A 184 14.26 -16.90 -21.30
N THR A 185 15.44 -17.49 -21.47
CA THR A 185 16.04 -18.51 -20.62
C THR A 185 16.17 -18.04 -19.18
N LEU A 186 15.48 -18.73 -18.28
CA LEU A 186 15.63 -18.66 -16.83
C LEU A 186 16.98 -19.31 -16.46
N MET A 187 17.97 -18.52 -16.07
CA MET A 187 19.21 -19.05 -15.48
C MET A 187 18.99 -19.24 -13.97
N ALA A 188 18.97 -20.50 -13.56
CA ALA A 188 19.00 -20.93 -12.17
C ALA A 188 20.34 -20.56 -11.52
N ALA A 189 20.29 -19.91 -10.36
CA ALA A 189 21.45 -19.74 -9.48
C ALA A 189 21.49 -20.88 -8.44
N PRO A 190 22.67 -21.43 -8.14
CA PRO A 190 22.81 -22.62 -7.30
C PRO A 190 22.61 -22.31 -5.82
N LEU A 191 22.01 -23.29 -5.13
CA LEU A 191 21.94 -23.37 -3.67
C LEU A 191 23.35 -23.38 -3.08
N LEU A 192 23.68 -22.33 -2.32
CA LEU A 192 24.79 -22.31 -1.37
C LEU A 192 24.20 -22.17 0.03
N SER A 193 24.37 -23.24 0.79
CA SER A 193 24.19 -23.35 2.23
C SER A 193 24.97 -22.25 2.97
N HIS A 194 24.31 -21.52 3.87
CA HIS A 194 24.96 -20.66 4.84
C HIS A 194 24.61 -21.11 6.25
N GLU A 195 25.47 -21.97 6.79
CA GLU A 195 25.78 -21.93 8.22
C GLU A 195 26.46 -20.57 8.54
N ASP A 196 26.38 -20.19 9.81
CA ASP A 196 26.94 -18.98 10.46
C ASP A 196 26.23 -17.62 10.23
N ARG A 197 25.40 -17.28 11.23
CA ARG A 197 24.89 -15.93 11.53
C ARG A 197 26.02 -15.07 12.09
N ALA A 198 26.70 -14.34 11.19
CA ALA A 198 27.67 -13.28 11.50
C ALA A 198 26.95 -11.94 11.85
N PRO A 199 27.59 -11.01 12.59
CA PRO A 199 26.95 -9.80 13.11
C PRO A 199 26.45 -8.90 11.97
N GLU A 200 25.33 -8.22 12.20
CA GLU A 200 24.71 -7.31 11.23
C GLU A 200 25.77 -6.38 10.61
N SER A 201 26.01 -6.54 9.31
CA SER A 201 27.04 -5.80 8.60
C SER A 201 26.71 -4.30 8.64
N ALA A 202 27.59 -3.51 9.25
CA ALA A 202 27.46 -2.05 9.29
C ALA A 202 27.15 -1.47 7.91
N THR A 203 26.27 -0.48 7.86
CA THR A 203 25.87 0.13 6.58
C THR A 203 27.06 0.84 5.93
N HIS A 204 27.10 0.92 4.59
CA HIS A 204 28.20 1.62 3.90
C HIS A 204 28.29 3.11 4.29
N TYR A 205 27.17 3.71 4.70
CA TYR A 205 27.08 5.05 5.28
C TYR A 205 27.79 5.15 6.64
N GLU A 206 27.61 4.15 7.50
CA GLU A 206 28.25 4.05 8.81
C GLU A 206 29.77 3.82 8.70
N VAL A 207 30.20 2.95 7.78
CA VAL A 207 31.62 2.65 7.51
C VAL A 207 32.42 3.90 7.11
N LEU A 208 31.80 4.81 6.34
CA LEU A 208 32.43 6.08 5.92
C LEU A 208 32.12 7.25 6.87
N GLY A 209 31.21 7.05 7.84
CA GLY A 209 30.77 8.07 8.79
C GLY A 209 30.10 9.27 8.12
N VAL A 210 29.25 9.01 7.13
CA VAL A 210 28.46 10.01 6.38
C VAL A 210 26.98 9.64 6.44
N THR A 211 26.10 10.61 6.71
CA THR A 211 24.65 10.37 6.73
C THR A 211 24.03 10.69 5.36
N PRO A 212 22.93 10.01 4.98
CA PRO A 212 22.23 10.27 3.71
C PRO A 212 21.82 11.74 3.55
N SER A 213 21.34 12.37 4.63
CA SER A 213 20.90 13.78 4.63
C SER A 213 22.02 14.77 4.30
N ILE A 214 23.26 14.50 4.71
CA ILE A 214 24.40 15.38 4.40
C ILE A 214 24.78 15.30 2.91
N LEU A 215 24.54 14.15 2.27
CA LEU A 215 24.83 13.96 0.85
C LEU A 215 23.75 14.56 -0.05
N ASP A 216 22.52 14.68 0.45
CA ASP A 216 21.37 15.19 -0.32
C ASP A 216 21.20 16.72 -0.18
N CYS A 217 21.62 17.31 0.95
CA CYS A 217 21.57 18.77 1.18
C CYS A 217 22.85 19.53 0.78
N SER A 218 23.94 18.84 0.46
CA SER A 218 25.22 19.50 0.13
C SER A 218 25.12 20.20 -1.23
N THR A 219 25.24 21.52 -1.24
CA THR A 219 25.35 22.37 -2.44
C THR A 219 26.65 22.15 -3.25
N HIS A 220 27.57 21.33 -2.73
CA HIS A 220 28.84 20.99 -3.35
C HIS A 220 28.85 19.52 -3.83
N ASP A 221 29.57 19.23 -4.92
CA ASP A 221 29.68 17.91 -5.56
C ASP A 221 29.84 16.76 -4.53
N PRO A 222 28.85 15.86 -4.39
CA PRO A 222 28.81 14.84 -3.33
C PRO A 222 30.02 13.89 -3.37
N SER A 223 30.60 13.71 -4.56
CA SER A 223 31.80 12.88 -4.78
C SER A 223 33.04 13.42 -4.04
N THR A 224 33.17 14.74 -3.85
CA THR A 224 34.31 15.35 -3.16
C THR A 224 34.25 15.14 -1.65
N LEU A 225 33.03 15.20 -1.11
CA LEU A 225 32.74 14.92 0.30
C LEU A 225 33.00 13.45 0.62
N ILE A 226 32.55 12.54 -0.25
CA ILE A 226 32.78 11.10 -0.13
C ILE A 226 34.28 10.76 -0.23
N LYS A 227 35.03 11.39 -1.14
CA LYS A 227 36.51 11.24 -1.23
C LYS A 227 37.23 11.75 0.02
N ARG A 228 36.74 12.83 0.65
CA ARG A 228 37.28 13.33 1.92
C ARG A 228 36.97 12.38 3.07
N ALA A 229 35.75 11.85 3.12
CA ALA A 229 35.32 10.86 4.12
C ALA A 229 36.13 9.57 4.01
N TYR A 230 36.36 9.06 2.80
CA TYR A 230 37.20 7.88 2.53
C TYR A 230 38.63 8.04 3.04
N ARG A 231 39.30 9.16 2.71
CA ARG A 231 40.65 9.46 3.22
C ARG A 231 40.70 9.52 4.74
N ARG A 232 39.67 10.12 5.37
CA ARG A 232 39.55 10.18 6.83
C ARG A 232 39.35 8.78 7.44
N ALA A 233 38.51 7.94 6.84
CA ALA A 233 38.24 6.58 7.30
C ALA A 233 39.47 5.69 7.24
N LEU A 234 40.26 5.76 6.15
CA LEU A 234 41.53 5.04 6.02
C LEU A 234 42.57 5.46 7.07
N LEU A 235 42.69 6.76 7.34
CA LEU A 235 43.64 7.27 8.34
C LEU A 235 43.25 6.89 9.78
N ARG A 236 41.95 6.71 10.05
CA ARG A 236 41.45 6.26 11.36
C ARG A 236 41.64 4.76 11.57
N ASN A 237 41.47 3.96 10.51
CA ASN A 237 41.52 2.50 10.55
C ASN A 237 42.84 1.92 10.01
N HIS A 238 43.89 2.73 9.88
CA HIS A 238 45.19 2.25 9.41
C HIS A 238 45.79 1.25 10.43
N PRO A 239 46.30 0.07 10.00
CA PRO A 239 46.77 -0.98 10.91
C PRO A 239 47.96 -0.56 11.78
N ASP A 240 48.77 0.40 11.32
CA ASP A 240 49.92 0.93 12.06
C ASP A 240 49.50 1.80 13.27
N LYS A 241 48.25 2.30 13.29
CA LYS A 241 47.71 3.09 14.41
C LYS A 241 47.02 2.21 15.46
N ALA A 242 46.41 1.10 15.05
CA ALA A 242 45.80 0.11 15.94
C ALA A 242 46.83 -0.63 16.81
N ALA A 243 48.09 -0.72 16.37
CA ALA A 243 49.20 -1.28 17.14
C ALA A 243 49.68 -0.40 18.30
N SER A 244 49.27 0.88 18.36
CA SER A 244 49.73 1.83 19.38
C SER A 244 48.82 1.95 20.61
N THR A 245 47.67 1.26 20.64
CA THR A 245 46.62 1.41 21.66
C THR A 245 46.65 0.34 22.77
N THR A 246 47.76 -0.40 22.95
CA THR A 246 47.92 -1.47 23.96
C THR A 246 48.55 -1.01 25.29
N LYS A 247 48.13 0.13 25.85
CA LYS A 247 48.45 0.48 27.24
C LYS A 247 47.21 0.88 28.05
N GLU A 248 46.83 -0.04 28.96
CA GLU A 248 46.11 0.11 30.24
C GLU A 248 44.80 0.93 30.29
N PRO A 249 43.67 0.35 30.75
CA PRO A 249 42.41 1.08 30.90
C PRO A 249 42.34 1.85 32.23
N ASN A 250 42.19 3.17 32.14
CA ASN A 250 41.87 4.05 33.27
C ASN A 250 40.35 4.38 33.24
N PRO A 251 39.55 4.08 34.28
CA PRO A 251 38.10 4.21 34.20
C PRO A 251 37.65 5.59 34.67
N SER A 252 37.76 6.63 33.83
CA SER A 252 37.09 7.93 34.05
C SER A 252 37.19 8.82 32.81
N SER A 253 36.36 8.59 31.78
CA SER A 253 35.87 9.65 30.88
C SER A 253 34.61 9.17 30.14
N SER A 254 33.62 10.05 30.11
CA SER A 254 32.29 9.92 29.51
C SER A 254 32.28 9.38 28.07
N ALA A 255 31.40 8.40 27.85
CA ALA A 255 31.19 7.65 26.62
C ALA A 255 30.81 8.51 25.41
N SER A 256 31.63 8.41 24.36
CA SER A 256 31.28 8.67 22.96
C SER A 256 31.10 7.30 22.27
N PRO A 257 30.18 7.11 21.31
CA PRO A 257 29.71 5.79 20.92
C PRO A 257 30.81 5.01 20.18
N ARG A 258 31.18 3.85 20.74
CA ARG A 258 31.83 2.67 20.14
C ARG A 258 32.68 2.96 18.88
N GLU A 259 34.01 3.07 19.02
CA GLU A 259 34.90 3.04 17.86
C GLU A 259 34.90 1.62 17.25
N SER A 260 34.06 1.42 16.23
CA SER A 260 34.06 0.26 15.35
C SER A 260 35.28 0.34 14.42
N VAL A 261 36.21 -0.61 14.58
CA VAL A 261 37.36 -0.74 13.67
C VAL A 261 36.87 -1.44 12.40
N TYR A 262 36.88 -0.75 11.27
CA TYR A 262 36.49 -1.29 9.96
C TYR A 262 37.73 -1.73 9.16
N THR A 263 37.63 -2.81 8.39
CA THR A 263 38.76 -3.25 7.56
C THR A 263 38.93 -2.35 6.34
N VAL A 264 40.15 -2.27 5.82
CA VAL A 264 40.45 -1.48 4.59
C VAL A 264 39.60 -1.95 3.41
N ASP A 265 39.30 -3.26 3.33
CA ASP A 265 38.44 -3.83 2.29
C ASP A 265 36.98 -3.37 2.41
N GLN A 266 36.45 -3.25 3.63
CA GLN A 266 35.10 -2.71 3.86
C GLN A 266 35.01 -1.22 3.50
N ILE A 267 36.04 -0.44 3.83
CA ILE A 267 36.11 1.00 3.54
C ILE A 267 36.20 1.25 2.04
N SER A 268 36.96 0.42 1.31
CA SER A 268 37.07 0.52 -0.15
C SER A 268 35.76 0.14 -0.85
N GLN A 269 35.08 -0.92 -0.41
CA GLN A 269 33.76 -1.31 -0.92
C GLN A 269 32.70 -0.22 -0.68
N ALA A 270 32.67 0.39 0.50
CA ALA A 270 31.78 1.51 0.80
C ALA A 270 32.02 2.70 -0.14
N PHE A 271 33.28 3.02 -0.43
CA PHE A 271 33.62 4.09 -1.34
C PHE A 271 33.19 3.80 -2.78
N THR A 272 33.39 2.57 -3.29
CA THR A 272 32.97 2.22 -4.65
C THR A 272 31.46 2.36 -4.83
N VAL A 273 30.68 1.88 -3.86
CA VAL A 273 29.21 1.92 -3.92
C VAL A 273 28.67 3.35 -3.77
N LEU A 274 29.16 4.13 -2.80
CA LEU A 274 28.65 5.49 -2.56
C LEU A 274 29.15 6.52 -3.58
N SER A 275 30.31 6.30 -4.22
CA SER A 275 30.90 7.25 -5.17
C SER A 275 30.16 7.34 -6.51
N SER A 276 29.42 6.30 -6.92
CA SER A 276 28.66 6.29 -8.17
C SER A 276 27.15 6.46 -7.91
N PRO A 277 26.46 7.42 -8.57
CA PRO A 277 25.05 7.69 -8.30
C PRO A 277 24.14 6.48 -8.52
N THR A 278 24.40 5.70 -9.58
CA THR A 278 23.59 4.52 -9.92
C THR A 278 23.73 3.41 -8.88
N GLN A 279 24.95 3.14 -8.38
CA GLN A 279 25.14 2.11 -7.36
C GLN A 279 24.64 2.57 -5.99
N ARG A 280 24.74 3.86 -5.67
CA ARG A 280 24.13 4.45 -4.48
C ARG A 280 22.62 4.25 -4.49
N ILE A 281 21.93 4.60 -5.58
CA ILE A 281 20.48 4.43 -5.68
C ILE A 281 20.08 2.95 -5.56
N ALA A 282 20.81 2.06 -6.22
CA ALA A 282 20.56 0.61 -6.13
C ALA A 282 20.77 0.08 -4.69
N TYR A 283 21.79 0.57 -4.00
CA TYR A 283 22.06 0.25 -2.60
C TYR A 283 21.00 0.83 -1.65
N ASP A 284 20.54 2.07 -1.88
CA ASP A 284 19.45 2.67 -1.11
C ASP A 284 18.12 1.96 -1.34
N ALA A 285 17.89 1.47 -2.56
CA ALA A 285 16.75 0.60 -2.86
C ALA A 285 16.87 -0.75 -2.12
N SER A 286 18.04 -1.37 -2.09
CA SER A 286 18.25 -2.65 -1.39
C SER A 286 18.16 -2.51 0.13
N LEU A 287 18.63 -1.40 0.71
CA LEU A 287 18.41 -1.07 2.11
C LEU A 287 16.92 -0.92 2.44
N ARG A 288 16.14 -0.24 1.59
CA ARG A 288 14.69 -0.11 1.78
C ARG A 288 13.97 -1.46 1.71
N LEU A 289 14.39 -2.34 0.80
CA LEU A 289 13.86 -3.70 0.67
C LEU A 289 14.25 -4.59 1.85
N SER A 290 15.49 -4.51 2.34
CA SER A 290 15.93 -5.30 3.50
C SER A 290 15.24 -4.86 4.80
N HIS A 291 14.94 -3.57 4.94
CA HIS A 291 14.16 -3.03 6.07
C HIS A 291 12.64 -3.32 5.97
N SER A 292 12.14 -3.82 4.82
CA SER A 292 10.73 -4.19 4.63
C SER A 292 10.39 -5.63 5.03
N LEU A 293 11.39 -6.44 5.38
CA LEU A 293 11.21 -7.81 5.90
C LEU A 293 10.98 -7.78 7.42
N PRO A 294 9.91 -8.41 7.95
CA PRO A 294 9.61 -8.39 9.37
C PRO A 294 10.51 -9.40 10.10
N GLY A 295 11.73 -8.99 10.45
CA GLY A 295 12.61 -9.91 11.19
C GLY A 295 14.09 -9.58 11.29
N SER A 296 14.52 -8.34 11.46
CA SER A 296 15.75 -8.02 12.22
C SER A 296 15.76 -6.53 12.55
N GLY A 297 16.14 -6.20 13.78
CA GLY A 297 15.93 -4.88 14.37
C GLY A 297 16.89 -3.80 13.86
N GLY A 298 16.43 -2.55 13.96
CA GLY A 298 17.28 -1.36 14.06
C GLY A 298 17.54 -0.60 12.78
N GLY A 299 16.73 0.44 12.49
CA GLY A 299 17.18 1.51 11.59
C GLY A 299 16.12 2.26 10.78
N ALA A 300 15.40 3.19 11.42
CA ALA A 300 14.97 4.47 10.85
C ALA A 300 14.23 4.50 9.47
N THR A 301 13.16 3.73 9.33
CA THR A 301 11.90 4.35 8.90
C THR A 301 10.94 4.20 10.06
N THR A 302 10.48 5.33 10.60
CA THR A 302 9.58 5.42 11.74
C THR A 302 8.33 4.61 11.44
N PHE A 303 8.32 3.36 11.90
CA PHE A 303 7.18 2.48 11.83
C PHE A 303 6.08 3.10 12.71
N GLN A 304 5.22 3.91 12.09
CA GLN A 304 4.09 4.58 12.72
C GLN A 304 3.09 3.51 13.19
N THR A 305 3.32 2.99 14.38
CA THR A 305 2.46 1.97 14.97
C THR A 305 1.23 2.67 15.51
N GLY A 306 0.04 2.34 14.98
CA GLY A 306 -1.24 2.79 15.52
C GLY A 306 -1.39 4.31 15.55
N VAL A 307 -1.44 4.94 14.37
CA VAL A 307 -1.79 6.36 14.22
C VAL A 307 -3.28 6.56 14.57
N GLU A 308 -3.54 7.30 15.63
CA GLU A 308 -4.90 7.73 16.01
C GLU A 308 -5.18 9.10 15.38
N ASN A 309 -6.33 9.28 14.73
CA ASN A 309 -6.71 10.54 14.10
C ASN A 309 -7.74 11.25 14.96
N LEU A 310 -7.53 12.53 15.28
CA LEU A 310 -8.44 13.36 16.06
C LEU A 310 -8.51 14.76 15.50
N ASP A 311 -9.63 15.43 15.72
CA ASP A 311 -9.79 16.85 15.41
C ASP A 311 -9.27 17.70 16.58
N LEU A 312 -8.73 18.88 16.28
CA LEU A 312 -8.17 19.78 17.29
C LEU A 312 -9.20 20.18 18.37
N ASP A 313 -10.47 20.30 17.99
CA ASP A 313 -11.58 20.68 18.88
C ASP A 313 -11.90 19.60 19.94
N GLU A 314 -11.47 18.36 19.74
CA GLU A 314 -11.66 17.25 20.70
C GLU A 314 -10.55 17.21 21.76
N LEU A 315 -9.46 17.98 21.57
CA LEU A 315 -8.29 17.95 22.44
C LEU A 315 -8.38 18.97 23.59
N PRO A 316 -8.15 18.54 24.84
CA PRO A 316 -8.06 19.46 25.98
C PRO A 316 -6.97 20.52 25.77
N PHE A 317 -7.33 21.79 25.96
CA PHE A 317 -6.41 22.92 25.94
C PHE A 317 -6.07 23.36 27.36
N ASP A 318 -4.76 23.39 27.68
CA ASP A 318 -4.26 23.92 28.95
C ASP A 318 -3.96 25.42 28.80
N GLY A 319 -4.85 26.26 29.33
CA GLY A 319 -4.69 27.73 29.24
C GLY A 319 -3.52 28.29 30.04
N THR A 320 -2.83 27.49 30.86
CA THR A 320 -1.63 27.94 31.60
C THR A 320 -0.34 27.74 30.84
N GLU A 321 -0.26 26.71 30.00
CA GLU A 321 0.92 26.38 29.19
C GLU A 321 0.74 26.72 27.70
N GLU A 322 -0.45 27.18 27.29
CA GLU A 322 -0.86 27.44 25.90
C GLU A 322 -0.61 26.23 24.99
N ARG A 323 -0.94 25.03 25.50
CA ARG A 323 -0.63 23.74 24.85
C ARG A 323 -1.83 22.81 24.86
N TRP A 324 -1.95 22.05 23.77
CA TRP A 324 -2.87 20.91 23.71
C TRP A 324 -2.16 19.67 24.26
N TYR A 325 -2.91 18.87 25.01
CA TYR A 325 -2.39 17.63 25.57
C TYR A 325 -3.37 16.47 25.48
N ARG A 326 -2.85 15.25 25.42
CA ARG A 326 -3.67 14.04 25.50
C ARG A 326 -2.93 12.89 26.16
N SER A 327 -3.69 12.09 26.91
CA SER A 327 -3.22 10.84 27.49
C SER A 327 -2.96 9.79 26.41
N CYS A 328 -1.85 9.08 26.52
CA CYS A 328 -1.50 7.99 25.62
C CYS A 328 -1.92 6.63 26.19
N ARG A 329 -2.17 5.65 25.32
CA ARG A 329 -2.51 4.26 25.67
C ARG A 329 -1.41 3.54 26.48
N CYS A 330 -0.20 4.10 26.52
CA CYS A 330 0.89 3.61 27.37
C CYS A 330 0.74 3.97 28.87
N GLY A 331 -0.23 4.82 29.22
CA GLY A 331 -0.49 5.24 30.60
C GLY A 331 0.15 6.56 31.01
N ASN A 332 0.77 7.32 30.09
CA ASN A 332 1.14 8.71 30.35
C ASN A 332 -0.05 9.64 30.06
N ASP A 333 -0.48 10.42 31.05
CA ASP A 333 -1.59 11.38 30.96
C ASP A 333 -1.29 12.59 30.06
N ARG A 334 -0.02 12.92 29.84
CA ARG A 334 0.45 13.98 28.92
C ARG A 334 1.41 13.42 27.87
N GLY A 335 1.02 12.30 27.27
CA GLY A 335 1.84 11.58 26.29
C GLY A 335 2.03 12.35 24.98
N TYR A 336 0.99 13.04 24.52
CA TYR A 336 1.03 13.92 23.36
C TYR A 336 0.93 15.38 23.83
N LEU A 337 1.85 16.22 23.37
CA LEU A 337 1.96 17.63 23.75
C LEU A 337 2.44 18.43 22.53
N PHE A 338 1.74 19.49 22.19
CA PHE A 338 2.10 20.42 21.12
C PHE A 338 1.45 21.79 21.36
N GLY A 339 2.03 22.85 20.81
CA GLY A 339 1.58 24.23 20.96
C GLY A 339 1.18 24.87 19.63
N GLU A 340 0.76 26.13 19.68
CA GLU A 340 0.30 26.88 18.50
C GLU A 340 1.41 27.04 17.45
N ALA A 341 2.65 27.21 17.91
CA ALA A 341 3.82 27.28 17.03
C ALA A 341 4.00 26.03 16.15
N ASP A 342 3.69 24.85 16.69
CA ASP A 342 3.79 23.59 15.94
C ASP A 342 2.69 23.49 14.88
N LEU A 343 1.49 24.03 15.16
CA LEU A 343 0.37 24.06 14.21
C LEU A 343 0.63 25.06 13.08
N MET A 344 1.22 26.21 13.39
CA MET A 344 1.54 27.24 12.42
C MET A 344 2.53 26.73 11.36
N GLU A 345 3.48 25.88 11.73
CA GLU A 345 4.45 25.29 10.80
C GLU A 345 3.78 24.38 9.75
N VAL A 346 2.72 23.69 10.13
CA VAL A 346 1.95 22.77 9.25
C VAL A 346 0.59 23.34 8.83
N GLY A 347 0.40 24.66 8.94
CA GLY A 347 -0.88 25.34 8.68
C GLY A 347 -1.43 25.07 7.28
N ASP A 348 -0.55 25.03 6.27
CA ASP A 348 -0.91 24.75 4.87
C ASP A 348 -1.37 23.30 4.64
N GLU A 349 -0.93 22.36 5.49
CA GLU A 349 -1.28 20.94 5.40
C GLU A 349 -2.57 20.60 6.15
N GLY A 350 -2.95 21.41 7.15
CA GLY A 350 -4.12 21.19 8.02
C GLY A 350 -4.03 19.92 8.87
N VAL A 351 -2.81 19.38 9.02
CA VAL A 351 -2.55 18.11 9.71
C VAL A 351 -1.23 18.17 10.47
N LEU A 352 -1.29 18.00 11.79
CA LEU A 352 -0.11 17.85 12.64
C LEU A 352 0.09 16.38 13.04
N VAL A 353 1.31 15.86 12.92
CA VAL A 353 1.65 14.49 13.34
C VAL A 353 2.59 14.53 14.55
N VAL A 354 2.08 14.11 15.71
CA VAL A 354 2.79 14.19 17.00
C VAL A 354 3.08 12.79 17.54
N GLY A 355 4.33 12.55 17.93
CA GLY A 355 4.75 11.31 18.60
C GLY A 355 4.50 11.36 20.11
N CYS A 356 4.19 10.22 20.72
CA CYS A 356 4.14 10.13 22.18
C CYS A 356 5.54 10.25 22.78
N ARG A 357 5.69 10.93 23.92
CA ARG A 357 6.98 11.09 24.61
C ARG A 357 7.54 9.79 25.21
N ASP A 358 6.66 8.84 25.57
CA ASP A 358 7.03 7.61 26.30
C ASP A 358 6.80 6.31 25.53
N CYS A 359 6.32 6.36 24.28
CA CYS A 359 6.16 5.15 23.46
C CYS A 359 6.23 5.46 21.96
N SER A 360 6.14 4.41 21.12
CA SER A 360 6.21 4.52 19.66
C SER A 360 4.86 4.79 18.98
N LEU A 361 3.86 5.27 19.73
CA LEU A 361 2.54 5.62 19.20
C LEU A 361 2.55 7.05 18.64
N TRP A 362 1.67 7.27 17.66
CA TRP A 362 1.57 8.53 16.92
C TRP A 362 0.13 9.03 16.92
N LEU A 363 -0.04 10.34 17.00
CA LEU A 363 -1.31 11.04 16.93
C LEU A 363 -1.30 11.96 15.73
N ARG A 364 -2.33 11.87 14.89
CA ARG A 364 -2.58 12.77 13.77
C ARG A 364 -3.72 13.70 14.14
N VAL A 365 -3.43 14.99 14.22
CA VAL A 365 -4.38 16.03 14.59
C VAL A 365 -4.77 16.80 13.34
N HIS A 366 -6.05 16.82 13.03
CA HIS A 366 -6.62 17.59 11.93
C HIS A 366 -7.09 18.95 12.45
N PHE A 367 -6.76 20.02 11.72
CA PHE A 367 -7.17 21.39 12.04
C PHE A 367 -7.35 22.21 10.77
N ALA A 368 -8.13 23.30 10.86
CA ALA A 368 -8.31 24.26 9.79
C ALA A 368 -7.98 25.66 10.32
N VAL A 369 -7.13 26.40 9.61
CA VAL A 369 -6.85 27.82 9.91
C VAL A 369 -7.97 28.64 9.30
N ILE A 370 -8.65 29.45 10.11
CA ILE A 370 -9.67 30.40 9.65
C ILE A 370 -9.02 31.78 9.71
N ASP A 371 -8.87 32.45 8.56
CA ASP A 371 -8.42 33.83 8.49
C ASP A 371 -9.58 34.74 8.92
N ASP A 372 -9.37 35.60 9.92
CA ASP A 372 -10.37 36.51 10.50
C ASP A 372 -10.81 37.68 9.57
N ASP A 373 -10.66 37.55 8.24
CA ASP A 373 -11.03 38.57 7.25
C ASP A 373 -12.41 38.35 6.59
N GLU A 374 -13.20 37.35 7.02
CA GLU A 374 -14.58 37.15 6.55
C GLU A 374 -15.62 37.58 7.62
N PRO A 375 -16.52 38.53 7.32
CA PRO A 375 -17.57 38.93 8.26
C PRO A 375 -18.54 37.77 8.53
N GLN A 376 -18.80 37.50 9.81
CA GLN A 376 -19.76 36.50 10.29
C GLN A 376 -21.14 36.62 9.62
N GLU A 377 -21.43 35.76 8.64
CA GLU A 377 -22.81 35.38 8.29
C GLU A 377 -23.19 34.04 8.93
N ALA A 378 -23.96 34.16 10.01
CA ALA A 378 -25.06 33.29 10.44
C ALA A 378 -24.97 31.78 10.13
N ALA A 379 -24.56 31.00 11.15
CA ALA A 379 -24.99 29.61 11.31
C ALA A 379 -25.71 29.45 12.65
N SER A 380 -26.99 29.82 12.69
CA SER A 380 -27.88 29.51 13.81
C SER A 380 -29.18 28.91 13.29
N GLU A 381 -29.19 27.61 12.94
CA GLU A 381 -30.44 26.85 12.88
C GLU A 381 -30.21 25.33 12.82
N GLN A 382 -29.96 24.71 13.99
CA GLN A 382 -30.25 23.28 14.23
C GLN A 382 -30.11 22.90 15.72
N GLN A 383 -30.79 23.62 16.62
CA GLN A 383 -31.05 23.10 17.99
C GLN A 383 -32.25 23.80 18.64
N ARG A 384 -33.43 23.74 18.02
CA ARG A 384 -34.72 24.05 18.68
C ARG A 384 -35.83 23.13 18.19
N GLN A 385 -35.74 21.85 18.54
CA GLN A 385 -36.90 20.97 18.66
C GLN A 385 -36.59 19.95 19.76
N GLY A 386 -37.15 20.18 20.95
CA GLY A 386 -37.03 19.26 22.08
C GLY A 386 -37.01 19.91 23.45
N LEU A 387 -37.91 20.87 23.74
CA LEU A 387 -38.19 21.30 25.12
C LEU A 387 -39.52 22.07 25.18
N SER A 388 -40.64 21.33 25.12
CA SER A 388 -41.90 21.74 25.72
C SER A 388 -42.82 20.53 25.85
N ASP A 389 -42.73 19.82 26.96
CA ASP A 389 -43.93 19.33 27.64
C ASP A 389 -43.58 19.06 29.11
N SER A 390 -43.89 20.06 29.93
CA SER A 390 -44.07 19.90 31.36
C SER A 390 -45.45 20.45 31.69
N HIS A 391 -46.30 19.57 32.22
CA HIS A 391 -47.42 19.98 33.07
C HIS A 391 -47.56 18.97 34.21
N PRO A 392 -47.53 19.43 35.48
CA PRO A 392 -48.02 18.72 36.65
C PRO A 392 -49.44 19.22 37.01
N PRO A 393 -50.04 18.80 38.13
CA PRO A 393 -49.91 17.53 38.86
C PRO A 393 -50.99 16.50 38.46
#